data_AF-A0A140GBJ2-F1
#
_entry.id   AF-A0A140GBJ2-F1
#
_cell.length_a   1.000
_cell.length_b   1.000
_cell.length_c   1.000
_cell.angle_alpha   90.00
_cell.angle_beta   90.00
_cell.angle_gamma   90.00
#
_symmetry.space_group_name_H-M   'P 1'
#
loop_
_entity.id
_entity.type
_entity.pdbx_description
1 polymer ?
#
loop_
_entity_poly.entity_id
_entity_poly.type
_entity_poly.pdbx_seq_one_letter_code
_entity_poly.pdbx_strand_id
1 'polypeptide(L)' 'ALLDVRTVLLSIQSLLGEPNVSSPLNGYAAEIWSNQVLYKKVLLDKYEKKTKDLES' A
#
# COMPACT_ATOMS: atom_id res chain seq x y z
N ALA A 1 -7.90 -6.55 -26.14
CA ALA A 1 -8.98 -6.08 -25.24
C ALA A 1 -8.37 -5.05 -24.31
N LEU A 2 -8.93 -3.84 -24.29
CA LEU A 2 -8.55 -2.80 -23.34
C LEU A 2 -8.93 -3.32 -21.94
N LEU A 3 -8.04 -3.24 -20.96
CA LEU A 3 -8.39 -3.59 -19.58
C LEU A 3 -9.60 -2.76 -19.17
N ASP A 4 -10.69 -3.42 -18.76
CA ASP A 4 -11.83 -2.70 -18.22
C ASP A 4 -11.48 -2.14 -16.83
N VAL A 5 -12.23 -1.12 -16.39
CA VAL A 5 -11.99 -0.46 -15.10
C VAL A 5 -12.02 -1.48 -13.96
N ARG A 6 -12.93 -2.47 -14.04
CA ARG A 6 -13.05 -3.53 -13.04
C ARG A 6 -11.75 -4.33 -12.89
N THR A 7 -11.13 -4.70 -14.00
CA THR A 7 -9.89 -5.48 -14.02
C THR A 7 -8.73 -4.68 -13.44
N VAL A 8 -8.66 -3.38 -13.75
CA VAL A 8 -7.64 -2.48 -13.17
C VAL A 8 -7.80 -2.38 -11.65
N LEU A 9 -9.02 -2.14 -11.16
CA LEU A 9 -9.28 -2.00 -9.73
C LEU A 9 -8.99 -3.30 -8.95
N LEU A 10 -9.37 -4.45 -9.49
CA LEU A 10 -9.05 -5.75 -8.88
C LEU A 10 -7.55 -6.02 -8.85
N SER A 11 -6.84 -5.67 -9.93
CA SER A 11 -5.38 -5.79 -9.97
C SER A 11 -4.70 -4.92 -8.90
N ILE A 12 -5.18 -3.69 -8.71
CA ILE A 12 -4.67 -2.80 -7.65
C ILE A 12 -4.99 -3.37 -6.26
N GLN A 13 -6.20 -3.88 -6.04
CA GLN A 13 -6.58 -4.48 -4.76
C GLN A 13 -5.67 -5.67 -4.40
N SER A 14 -5.39 -6.57 -5.36
CA SER A 14 -4.46 -7.67 -5.16
C SER A 14 -3.04 -7.18 -4.88
N LEU A 15 -2.57 -6.16 -5.61
CA LEU A 15 -1.23 -5.57 -5.42
C LEU A 15 -1.01 -4.98 -4.02
N LEU A 16 -2.08 -4.50 -3.35
CA LEU A 16 -1.99 -4.03 -1.96
C LEU A 16 -1.66 -5.16 -0.97
N GLY A 17 -2.06 -6.40 -1.27
CA GLY A 17 -1.75 -7.58 -0.47
C GLY A 17 -0.49 -8.32 -0.92
N GLU A 18 -0.09 -8.16 -2.19
CA GLU A 18 1.04 -8.84 -2.81
C GLU A 18 1.91 -7.84 -3.60
N PRO A 19 2.63 -6.92 -2.91
CA PRO A 19 3.43 -5.92 -3.57
C PRO A 19 4.66 -6.53 -4.25
N ASN A 20 5.08 -5.92 -5.35
CA ASN A 20 6.37 -6.25 -5.96
C ASN A 20 7.52 -5.53 -5.23
N VAL A 21 8.04 -6.14 -4.17
CA VAL A 21 9.16 -5.60 -3.37
C VAL A 21 10.49 -5.53 -4.14
N SER A 22 10.62 -6.24 -5.27
CA SER A 22 11.82 -6.18 -6.12
C SER A 22 11.89 -4.93 -7.00
N SER A 23 10.77 -4.22 -7.16
CA SER A 23 10.68 -2.96 -7.92
C SER A 23 9.92 -1.91 -7.12
N PRO A 24 10.50 -1.41 -6.00
CA PRO A 24 9.76 -0.56 -5.08
C PRO A 24 9.78 0.92 -5.50
N LEU A 25 8.63 1.56 -5.45
CA LEU A 25 8.53 3.04 -5.47
C LEU A 25 8.72 3.64 -4.06
N ASN A 26 8.37 2.89 -3.02
CA ASN A 26 8.58 3.26 -1.62
C ASN A 26 9.56 2.27 -0.99
N GLY A 27 10.85 2.64 -0.96
CA GLY A 27 11.91 1.78 -0.46
C GLY A 27 11.70 1.35 1.00
N TYR A 28 11.25 2.27 1.86
CA TYR A 28 11.00 1.96 3.28
C TYR A 28 9.87 0.95 3.47
N ALA A 29 8.78 1.08 2.71
CA ALA A 29 7.69 0.11 2.76
C ALA A 29 8.13 -1.28 2.30
N ALA A 30 8.97 -1.36 1.25
CA ALA A 30 9.49 -2.62 0.75
C ALA A 30 10.45 -3.29 1.75
N GLU A 31 11.31 -2.52 2.40
CA GLU A 31 12.24 -3.00 3.42
C GLU A 31 11.52 -3.65 4.61
N ILE A 32 10.45 -3.01 5.12
CA ILE A 32 9.72 -3.51 6.29
C ILE A 32 8.60 -4.51 5.94
N TRP A 33 8.33 -4.77 4.65
CA TRP A 33 7.22 -5.64 4.21
C TRP A 33 7.31 -7.06 4.77
N SER A 34 8.51 -7.64 4.89
CA SER A 34 8.69 -8.97 5.48
C SER A 34 8.27 -9.03 6.96
N ASN A 35 8.29 -7.90 7.67
CA ASN A 35 7.83 -7.76 9.04
C ASN A 35 6.43 -7.14 9.08
N GLN A 36 5.41 -8.00 8.92
CA GLN A 36 4.01 -7.59 8.85
C GLN A 36 3.51 -6.88 10.12
N VAL A 37 4.07 -7.17 11.29
CA VAL A 37 3.72 -6.48 12.55
C VAL A 37 4.18 -5.03 12.49
N LEU A 38 5.42 -4.78 12.09
CA LEU A 38 5.97 -3.44 11.92
C LEU A 38 5.26 -2.70 10.79
N TYR A 39 5.06 -3.35 9.65
CA TYR A 39 4.39 -2.75 8.48
C TYR A 39 2.99 -2.26 8.86
N LYS A 40 2.17 -3.10 9.51
CA LYS A 40 0.81 -2.75 9.93
C LYS A 40 0.79 -1.56 10.88
N LYS A 41 1.70 -1.53 11.86
CA LYS A 41 1.81 -0.41 12.80
C LYS A 41 2.10 0.91 12.07
N VAL A 42 3.14 0.93 11.24
CA VAL A 42 3.55 2.10 10.45
C VAL A 42 2.43 2.56 9.51
N LEU A 43 1.74 1.63 8.86
CA LEU A 43 0.64 1.92 7.95
C LEU A 43 -0.49 2.67 8.67
N LEU A 44 -0.94 2.15 9.80
CA LEU A 44 -2.04 2.75 10.57
C LEU A 44 -1.64 4.12 11.14
N ASP A 45 -0.45 4.24 11.73
CA ASP A 45 0.05 5.51 12.27
C ASP A 45 0.09 6.60 11.18
N LYS A 46 0.59 6.27 9.98
CA LYS A 46 0.64 7.21 8.84
C LYS A 46 -0.74 7.54 8.28
N TYR A 47 -1.62 6.54 8.19
CA TYR A 47 -2.99 6.74 7.70
C TYR A 47 -3.76 7.67 8.64
N GLU A 48 -3.75 7.41 9.95
CA GLU A 48 -4.41 8.24 10.94
C GLU A 48 -3.88 9.67 10.95
N LYS A 49 -2.56 9.84 10.90
CA LYS A 49 -1.95 11.17 10.82
C LYS A 49 -2.44 11.92 9.58
N LYS A 50 -2.41 11.28 8.41
CA LYS A 50 -2.82 11.90 7.16
C LYS A 50 -4.30 12.26 7.14
N THR A 51 -5.15 11.40 7.71
CA THR A 51 -6.59 11.68 7.82
C THR A 51 -6.84 12.89 8.71
N LYS A 52 -6.20 12.98 9.88
CA LYS A 52 -6.31 14.15 10.77
C LYS A 52 -5.84 15.44 10.09
N ASP A 53 -4.72 15.39 9.37
CA ASP A 53 -4.19 16.54 8.61
C ASP A 53 -5.13 17.01 7.48
N LEU A 54 -6.02 16.14 6.97
CA LEU A 54 -7.01 16.48 5.94
C LEU A 54 -8.31 17.04 6.53
N GLU A 55 -8.59 16.74 7.80
CA GLU A 55 -9.79 17.19 8.53
C GLU A 55 -9.60 18.55 9.21
N SER A 56 -8.35 18.99 9.42
CA SER A 56 -7.97 20.30 9.98
C SER A 56 -7.79 21.38 8.93
#